data_AF-A0A5C0SD65-F1
#
_entry.id   AF-A0A5C0SD65-F1
#
_cell.length_a   1.000
_cell.length_b   1.000
_cell.length_c   1.000
_cell.angle_alpha   90.00
_cell.angle_beta   90.00
_cell.angle_gamma   90.00
#
_symmetry.space_group_name_H-M   'P 1'
#
loop_
_entity.id
_entity.type
_entity.pdbx_description
1 polymer ?
#
loop_
_entity_poly.entity_id
_entity_poly.type
_entity_poly.pdbx_seq_one_letter_code
_entity_poly.pdbx_strand_id
1 'polypeptide(L)' 'MYEYNICNHADEEIFTKQCNALEKNIPNIIKDELLTDVDDSKIQKYLLNDKVILVYNSNYENEVYVKSEIDLMPYFN' A
#
# COMPACT_ATOMS: atom_id res chain seq x y z
N MET A 1 -12.30 3.49 7.05
CA MET A 1 -11.11 3.06 6.30
C MET A 1 -9.94 3.86 6.84
N TYR A 2 -8.85 3.18 7.20
CA TYR A 2 -7.63 3.82 7.69
C TYR A 2 -6.82 4.32 6.50
N GLU A 3 -6.13 5.44 6.69
CA GLU A 3 -5.24 6.03 5.70
C GLU A 3 -3.91 6.37 6.36
N TYR A 4 -2.82 5.99 5.71
CA TYR A 4 -1.46 6.21 6.17
C TYR A 4 -0.68 6.89 5.06
N ASN A 5 -0.34 8.16 5.24
CA ASN A 5 0.56 8.85 4.33
C ASN A 5 2.00 8.40 4.61
N ILE A 6 2.68 7.88 3.59
CA ILE A 6 4.04 7.32 3.69
C ILE A 6 5.06 8.29 3.12
N CYS A 7 4.73 8.93 2.00
CA CYS A 7 5.57 9.92 1.34
C CYS A 7 4.72 11.00 0.67
N ASN A 8 5.21 12.23 0.69
CA ASN A 8 4.58 13.42 0.11
C ASN A 8 5.00 13.70 -1.35
N HIS A 9 5.56 12.70 -2.03
CA HIS A 9 5.81 12.68 -3.47
C HIS A 9 5.65 11.26 -4.00
N ALA A 10 5.33 11.12 -5.28
CA ALA A 10 5.34 9.82 -5.94
C ALA A 10 6.77 9.28 -5.98
N ASP A 11 6.98 8.06 -5.50
CA ASP A 11 8.29 7.44 -5.39
C ASP A 11 8.16 5.92 -5.45
N GLU A 12 8.69 5.33 -6.53
CA GLU A 12 8.62 3.89 -6.78
C GLU A 12 9.47 3.08 -5.78
N GLU A 13 10.57 3.64 -5.28
CA GLU A 13 11.41 2.99 -4.29
C GLU A 13 10.68 2.94 -2.94
N ILE A 14 10.04 4.03 -2.53
CA ILE A 14 9.24 4.07 -1.30
C ILE A 14 8.01 3.18 -1.41
N PHE A 15 7.31 3.20 -2.54
CA PHE A 15 6.22 2.27 -2.82
C PHE A 15 6.66 0.81 -2.65
N THR A 16 7.79 0.44 -3.26
CA THR A 16 8.34 -0.91 -3.16
C THR A 16 8.72 -1.27 -1.73
N LYS A 17 9.35 -0.35 -1.00
CA LYS A 17 9.68 -0.53 0.43
C LYS A 17 8.43 -0.72 1.27
N GLN A 18 7.36 0.02 1.00
CA GLN A 18 6.10 -0.10 1.73
C GLN A 18 5.44 -1.46 1.47
N CYS A 19 5.39 -1.91 0.22
CA CYS A 19 4.94 -3.26 -0.15
C CYS A 19 5.74 -4.35 0.59
N ASN A 20 7.07 -4.27 0.57
CA ASN A 20 7.94 -5.20 1.28
C ASN A 20 7.73 -5.17 2.80
N ALA A 21 7.45 -3.99 3.37
CA ALA A 21 7.18 -3.84 4.79
C ALA A 21 5.86 -4.52 5.20
N LEU A 22 4.80 -4.40 4.39
CA LEU A 22 3.55 -5.12 4.61
C LEU A 22 3.76 -6.64 4.53
N GLU A 23 4.40 -7.11 3.46
CA GLU A 23 4.69 -8.55 3.24
C GLU A 23 5.54 -9.17 4.35
N LYS A 24 6.47 -8.39 4.93
CA LYS A 24 7.34 -8.86 6.02
C LYS A 24 6.64 -8.89 7.38
N ASN A 25 5.84 -7.87 7.70
CA ASN A 25 5.37 -7.66 9.08
C ASN A 25 3.94 -8.14 9.33
N ILE A 26 3.11 -8.32 8.29
CA ILE A 26 1.71 -8.74 8.44
C ILE A 26 1.60 -10.24 8.12
N PRO A 27 1.41 -11.11 9.11
CA PRO A 27 1.29 -12.54 8.87
C PRO A 27 0.05 -12.86 8.02
N ASN A 28 0.19 -13.81 7.09
CA ASN A 28 -0.87 -14.27 6.19
C ASN A 28 -1.45 -13.21 5.26
N ILE A 29 -0.79 -12.06 5.08
CA ILE A 29 -1.16 -11.13 4.04
C ILE A 29 -0.93 -11.78 2.67
N ILE A 30 -1.91 -11.68 1.78
CA ILE A 30 -1.84 -12.22 0.42
C ILE A 30 -1.64 -11.05 -0.52
N LYS A 31 -0.54 -11.09 -1.28
CA LYS A 31 -0.31 -10.17 -2.39
C LYS A 31 -1.24 -10.55 -3.55
N ASP A 32 -2.08 -9.60 -3.95
CA ASP A 32 -3.02 -9.75 -5.05
C ASP A 32 -2.50 -8.97 -6.28
N GLU A 33 -3.40 -8.57 -7.18
CA GLU A 33 -3.09 -7.79 -8.38
C GLU A 33 -2.31 -6.49 -8.10
N LEU A 34 -1.35 -6.23 -9.00
CA LEU A 34 -0.75 -4.91 -9.18
C LEU A 34 -1.51 -4.22 -10.32
N LEU A 35 -2.11 -3.08 -10.02
CA LEU A 35 -2.83 -2.24 -10.97
C LEU A 35 -1.95 -1.07 -11.39
N THR A 36 -2.07 -0.68 -12.65
CA THR A 36 -1.40 0.50 -13.21
C THR A 36 -2.44 1.36 -13.90
N ASP A 37 -2.49 2.65 -13.55
CA ASP A 37 -3.35 3.65 -14.18
C ASP A 37 -2.71 4.23 -15.45
N VAL A 38 -3.49 5.00 -16.22
CA VAL A 38 -3.04 5.64 -17.48
C VAL A 38 -1.92 6.66 -17.25
N ASP A 39 -1.84 7.26 -16.07
CA ASP A 39 -0.80 8.23 -15.68
C ASP A 39 0.45 7.57 -15.07
N ASP A 40 0.61 6.24 -15.24
CA ASP A 40 1.65 5.40 -14.63
C ASP A 40 1.60 5.32 -13.09
N SER A 41 0.52 5.78 -12.44
CA SER A 41 0.28 5.50 -11.02
C SER A 41 0.16 3.99 -10.79
N LYS A 42 0.69 3.50 -9.67
CA LYS A 42 0.67 2.07 -9.33
C LYS A 42 -0.13 1.84 -8.05
N ILE A 43 -0.93 0.78 -8.04
CA ILE A 43 -1.69 0.34 -6.86
C ILE A 43 -1.39 -1.13 -6.63
N GLN A 44 -0.73 -1.46 -5.52
CA GLN A 44 -0.60 -2.85 -5.11
C GLN A 44 -1.73 -3.19 -4.14
N LYS A 45 -2.52 -4.20 -4.50
CA LYS A 45 -3.58 -4.73 -3.66
C LYS A 45 -3.08 -5.90 -2.82
N TYR A 46 -3.58 -5.97 -1.59
CA TYR A 46 -3.37 -7.05 -0.65
C TYR A 46 -4.69 -7.45 0.01
N LEU A 47 -4.76 -8.71 0.43
CA LEU A 47 -5.88 -9.27 1.18
C LEU A 47 -5.40 -9.85 2.53
N LEU A 48 -6.15 -9.57 3.59
CA LEU A 48 -5.99 -10.22 4.89
C LEU A 48 -7.36 -10.58 5.46
N ASN A 49 -7.71 -11.87 5.50
CA ASN A 49 -9.03 -12.34 5.97
C ASN A 49 -10.20 -11.59 5.30
N ASP A 50 -10.20 -11.56 3.97
CA ASP A 50 -11.16 -10.83 3.13
C ASP A 50 -11.17 -9.30 3.31
N LYS A 51 -10.21 -8.74 4.06
CA LYS A 51 -10.00 -7.29 4.18
C LYS A 51 -8.98 -6.79 3.18
N VAL A 52 -9.30 -5.68 2.54
CA VAL A 52 -8.49 -5.05 1.51
C VAL A 52 -7.52 -4.05 2.11
N ILE A 53 -6.27 -4.12 1.65
CA ILE A 53 -5.21 -3.16 1.92
C ILE A 53 -4.63 -2.75 0.56
N LEU A 54 -4.50 -1.45 0.31
CA LEU A 54 -4.04 -0.89 -0.95
C LEU A 54 -2.86 0.03 -0.70
N VAL A 55 -1.73 -0.23 -1.35
CA VAL A 55 -0.59 0.70 -1.40
C VAL A 55 -0.70 1.47 -2.71
N TYR A 56 -0.66 2.79 -2.63
CA TYR A 56 -0.72 3.69 -3.77
C TYR A 56 0.65 4.34 -3.96
N ASN A 57 1.12 4.37 -5.21
CA ASN A 57 2.08 5.34 -5.72
C ASN A 57 1.33 6.22 -6.73
N SER A 58 0.81 7.35 -6.28
CA SER A 58 -0.04 8.21 -7.11
C SER A 58 0.78 9.33 -7.73
N ASN A 59 0.88 9.35 -9.06
CA ASN A 59 1.48 10.45 -9.82
C ASN A 59 0.55 11.68 -9.86
N TYR A 60 -0.77 11.47 -9.87
CA TYR A 60 -1.76 12.55 -9.82
C TYR A 60 -1.74 13.33 -8.50
N GLU A 61 -1.86 12.63 -7.36
CA GLU A 61 -1.81 13.24 -6.03
C GLU A 61 -0.36 13.57 -5.61
N ASN A 62 0.62 13.01 -6.30
CA ASN A 62 2.04 13.07 -5.99
C ASN A 62 2.33 12.64 -4.55
N GLU A 63 1.98 11.39 -4.21
CA GLU A 63 2.24 10.82 -2.89
C GLU A 63 2.27 9.28 -2.92
N VAL A 64 2.91 8.71 -1.90
CA VAL A 64 2.79 7.29 -1.56
C VAL A 64 1.98 7.15 -0.28
N TYR A 65 0.89 6.39 -0.32
CA TYR A 65 0.01 6.20 0.83
C TYR A 65 -0.60 4.80 0.85
N VAL A 66 -1.15 4.43 2.00
CA VAL A 66 -1.86 3.15 2.19
C VAL A 66 -3.29 3.40 2.62
N LYS A 67 -4.25 2.77 1.95
CA LYS A 67 -5.65 2.68 2.38
C LYS A 67 -5.95 1.27 2.86
N SER A 68 -6.56 1.13 4.03
CA SER A 68 -6.77 -0.18 4.66
C SER A 68 -8.13 -0.28 5.34
N GLU A 69 -8.78 -1.42 5.20
CA GLU A 69 -10.01 -1.74 5.95
C GLU A 69 -9.76 -2.07 7.43
N ILE A 70 -8.51 -2.33 7.82
CA ILE A 70 -8.08 -2.63 9.19
C ILE A 70 -6.99 -1.68 9.67
N ASP A 71 -6.82 -1.57 10.99
CA ASP A 71 -5.68 -0.83 11.55
C ASP A 71 -4.38 -1.61 11.33
N LEU A 72 -3.42 -0.99 10.65
CA LEU A 72 -2.10 -1.56 10.37
C LEU A 72 -1.10 -1.31 11.49
N MET A 73 -1.31 -0.30 12.35
CA MET A 73 -0.35 0.07 13.40
C MET A 73 0.08 -1.10 14.31
N PRO A 74 -0.81 -2.03 14.72
CA PRO A 74 -0.41 -3.16 15.55
C PRO A 74 0.65 -4.09 14.96
N TYR A 75 0.85 -4.07 13.64
CA TYR A 75 1.85 -4.90 12.94
C TYR A 75 3.24 -4.25 12.85
N PHE A 76 3.36 -2.97 13.22
CA PHE A 76 4.59 -2.17 13.06
C PHE A 76 5.16 -1.64 14.39
N ASN A 77 4.76 -2.25 15.51
CA ASN A 77 5.30 -1.95 16.85
C ASN A 77 6.65 -2.62 17.12
#